data_AF-A0A699YUE2-F1
#
_entry.id   AF-A0A699YUE2-F1
#
_cell.length_a   1.000
_cell.length_b   1.000
_cell.length_c   1.000
_cell.angle_alpha   90.00
_cell.angle_beta   90.00
_cell.angle_gamma   90.00
#
_symmetry.space_group_name_H-M   'P 1'
#
loop_
_entity.id
_entity.type
_entity.pdbx_description
1 polymer ?
#
loop_
_entity_poly.entity_id
_entity_poly.type
_entity_poly.pdbx_seq_one_letter_code
_entity_poly.pdbx_strand_id
1 'polypeptide(L)'
;MLQTTGETFPSDIEEEANSQFQKIYSEAKPIEETVAMLQAFKVSPNPREQEVFACMIHNLFEEYRFFPRYPDKELHITAMLFGSLIAHGLVSSITLGIALRCVLDALRKPPASKMYCFGLDALQQFVTASQAWPHFLSHVCSIQHLREAEPELVAKLESALHEHVKNSEGLAAPGGGVQSALGDVCPLPAGPAAAALKGAVFKPMTAASPRASSLGAAGGPVSVPDERQAQQLSIELELEGRAGQVLGDEVAALSLAPSTGTGAAARQPTLAAVISTESLEYAAEKEPHEKPSEKDTDRISFLINNLSEDSVATRAVELKQKIVPRYIAWFSLYMVSKRVAHEANYHKLYCSLIDAMNDKELNRQLLAVTHWALRLLLASDRIIRDSNDRTLLKNLGSWLGLLTFARNKPVLSKELELKQVITDAYQRGRLVAVLPFVAKLLEACKGTRVFNAHNPMVAGVLSLLAELHEMKCLKVNNAFAIELTFKVFGQSPKEWKPTDTLRQLTRER
;
A
#
# COMPACT_ATOMS: atom_id res chain seq x y z
N MET A 1 -4.60 -12.25 23.75
CA MET A 1 -4.60 -11.11 22.80
C MET A 1 -3.22 -11.06 22.16
N LEU A 2 -3.08 -10.62 20.91
CA LEU A 2 -1.79 -10.23 20.35
C LEU A 2 -1.86 -8.71 20.13
N GLN A 3 -1.00 -7.96 20.81
CA GLN A 3 -0.94 -6.51 20.66
C GLN A 3 -0.25 -6.19 19.33
N THR A 4 -0.81 -5.24 18.58
CA THR A 4 -0.26 -4.77 17.30
C THR A 4 0.24 -3.34 17.45
N THR A 5 1.21 -3.17 18.36
CA THR A 5 2.31 -2.24 18.15
C THR A 5 3.27 -2.84 17.10
N GLY A 6 4.14 -2.09 16.44
CA GLY A 6 4.39 -0.64 16.54
C GLY A 6 5.87 -0.37 16.84
N GLU A 7 6.47 -1.23 17.65
CA GLU A 7 7.90 -1.39 17.82
C GLU A 7 8.46 -2.38 16.78
N THR A 8 9.70 -2.19 16.32
CA THR A 8 10.50 -3.33 15.80
C THR A 8 11.13 -4.04 16.99
N PHE A 9 11.36 -5.35 16.86
CA PHE A 9 11.79 -6.16 17.99
C PHE A 9 13.21 -5.76 18.46
N PRO A 10 13.54 -5.92 19.75
CA PRO A 10 14.91 -5.69 20.23
C PRO A 10 15.93 -6.53 19.45
N SER A 11 17.13 -6.00 19.22
CA SER A 11 18.17 -6.68 18.40
C SER A 11 18.46 -8.11 18.86
N ASP A 12 18.43 -8.36 20.17
CA ASP A 12 18.66 -9.67 20.75
C ASP A 12 17.46 -10.63 20.59
N ILE A 13 16.23 -10.11 20.44
CA ILE A 13 15.04 -10.88 20.06
C ILE A 13 15.09 -11.24 18.56
N GLU A 14 15.51 -10.29 17.71
CA GLU A 14 15.72 -10.53 16.28
C GLU A 14 16.85 -11.55 16.04
N GLU A 15 18.01 -11.40 16.71
CA GLU A 15 19.11 -12.36 16.68
C GLU A 15 18.69 -13.76 17.17
N GLU A 16 17.89 -13.84 18.24
CA GLU A 16 17.36 -15.11 18.75
C GLU A 16 16.38 -15.77 17.77
N ALA A 17 15.45 -15.01 17.19
CA ALA A 17 14.52 -15.49 16.15
C ALA A 17 15.27 -15.97 14.88
N ASN A 18 16.24 -15.19 14.40
CA ASN A 18 17.11 -15.57 13.27
C ASN A 18 17.90 -16.85 13.58
N SER A 19 18.37 -17.02 14.83
CA SER A 19 19.03 -18.24 15.27
C SER A 19 18.12 -19.46 15.26
N GLN A 20 16.80 -19.31 15.50
CA GLN A 20 15.85 -20.41 15.33
C GLN A 20 15.63 -20.74 13.84
N PHE A 21 15.42 -19.74 12.99
CA PHE A 21 15.29 -19.95 11.54
C PHE A 21 16.53 -20.63 10.93
N GLN A 22 17.73 -20.26 11.36
CA GLN A 22 18.96 -20.93 10.90
C GLN A 22 19.01 -22.41 11.30
N LYS A 23 18.52 -22.79 12.49
CA LYS A 23 18.45 -24.19 12.95
C LYS A 23 17.40 -25.01 12.19
N ILE A 24 16.29 -24.37 11.80
CA ILE A 24 15.23 -24.96 10.98
C ILE A 24 15.75 -25.27 9.57
N TYR A 25 16.35 -24.27 8.88
CA TYR A 25 16.86 -24.47 7.52
C TYR A 25 18.11 -25.38 7.45
N SER A 26 18.89 -25.48 8.52
CA SER A 26 19.99 -26.43 8.62
C SER A 26 19.59 -27.82 9.11
N GLU A 27 18.29 -28.10 9.29
CA GLU A 27 17.73 -29.36 9.83
C GLU A 27 18.27 -29.74 11.24
N ALA A 28 18.93 -28.81 11.93
CA ALA A 28 19.50 -29.03 13.26
C ALA A 28 18.43 -29.06 14.37
N LYS A 29 17.20 -28.64 14.03
CA LYS A 29 16.00 -28.77 14.86
C LYS A 29 14.81 -29.09 13.94
N PRO A 30 14.07 -30.19 14.17
CA PRO A 30 12.93 -30.57 13.33
C PRO A 30 11.74 -29.62 13.50
N ILE A 31 10.79 -29.69 12.56
CA ILE A 31 9.65 -28.77 12.49
C ILE A 31 8.70 -29.02 13.67
N GLU A 32 8.54 -30.27 14.10
CA GLU A 32 7.70 -30.69 15.22
C GLU A 32 8.20 -30.11 16.55
N GLU A 33 9.52 -30.15 16.80
CA GLU A 33 10.15 -29.56 17.99
C GLU A 33 10.14 -28.02 17.93
N THR A 34 10.11 -27.45 16.73
CA THR A 34 9.93 -26.00 16.52
C THR A 34 8.51 -25.57 16.84
N VAL A 35 7.51 -26.32 16.36
CA VAL A 35 6.09 -26.10 16.65
C VAL A 35 5.81 -26.27 18.14
N ALA A 36 6.37 -27.29 18.79
CA ALA A 36 6.25 -27.49 20.24
C ALA A 36 6.88 -26.33 21.05
N MET A 37 8.02 -25.80 20.61
CA MET A 37 8.64 -24.60 21.19
C MET A 37 7.73 -23.37 21.02
N LEU A 38 7.19 -23.13 19.82
CA LEU A 38 6.28 -22.01 19.57
C LEU A 38 4.93 -22.15 20.32
N GLN A 39 4.45 -23.37 20.55
CA GLN A 39 3.30 -23.65 21.43
C GLN A 39 3.59 -23.28 22.88
N ALA A 40 4.77 -23.66 23.40
CA ALA A 40 5.18 -23.31 24.76
C ALA A 40 5.34 -21.78 24.91
N PHE A 41 6.06 -21.13 24.00
CA PHE A 41 6.31 -19.68 24.03
C PHE A 41 4.99 -18.87 23.96
N LYS A 42 4.02 -19.30 23.15
CA LYS A 42 2.70 -18.67 23.02
C LYS A 42 1.89 -18.63 24.34
N VAL A 43 2.16 -19.54 25.28
CA VAL A 43 1.49 -19.60 26.60
C VAL A 43 2.44 -19.33 27.78
N SER A 44 3.71 -19.03 27.51
CA SER A 44 4.73 -18.85 28.53
C SER A 44 4.46 -17.60 29.38
N PRO A 45 4.72 -17.63 30.71
CA PRO A 45 4.69 -16.44 31.54
C PRO A 45 5.90 -15.50 31.30
N ASN A 46 6.91 -15.93 30.53
CA ASN A 46 8.09 -15.13 30.21
C ASN A 46 7.80 -14.17 29.02
N PRO A 47 7.88 -12.84 29.20
CA PRO A 47 7.63 -11.89 28.10
C PRO A 47 8.62 -12.07 26.95
N ARG A 48 9.89 -12.43 27.23
CA ARG A 48 10.91 -12.65 26.19
C ARG A 48 10.48 -13.74 25.20
N GLU A 49 9.91 -14.83 25.71
CA GLU A 49 9.45 -15.96 24.88
C GLU A 49 8.23 -15.56 24.03
N GLN A 50 7.31 -14.76 24.58
CA GLN A 50 6.19 -14.20 23.81
C GLN A 50 6.68 -13.23 22.72
N GLU A 51 7.70 -12.42 22.98
CA GLU A 51 8.32 -11.51 22.01
C GLU A 51 9.06 -12.27 20.90
N VAL A 52 9.85 -13.31 21.21
CA VAL A 52 10.48 -14.19 20.21
C VAL A 52 9.43 -14.90 19.37
N PHE A 53 8.35 -15.42 19.97
CA PHE A 53 7.21 -15.98 19.24
C PHE A 53 6.57 -14.96 18.29
N ALA A 54 6.29 -13.75 18.78
CA ALA A 54 5.71 -12.69 17.96
C ALA A 54 6.62 -12.28 16.80
N CYS A 55 7.93 -12.17 17.04
CA CYS A 55 8.95 -11.87 16.04
C CYS A 55 9.03 -12.95 14.94
N MET A 56 9.14 -14.22 15.34
CA MET A 56 9.18 -15.34 14.38
C MET A 56 7.91 -15.42 13.53
N ILE A 57 6.73 -15.24 14.13
CA ILE A 57 5.45 -15.20 13.40
C ILE A 57 5.40 -14.00 12.45
N HIS A 58 5.77 -12.80 12.91
CA HIS A 58 5.76 -11.58 12.11
C HIS A 58 6.65 -11.71 10.86
N ASN A 59 7.90 -12.13 11.06
CA ASN A 59 8.88 -12.21 9.98
C ASN A 59 8.48 -13.24 8.91
N LEU A 60 7.95 -14.40 9.33
CA LEU A 60 7.47 -15.43 8.39
C LEU A 60 6.31 -14.94 7.48
N PHE A 61 5.42 -14.09 7.99
CA PHE A 61 4.37 -13.48 7.17
C PHE A 61 4.86 -12.30 6.31
N GLU A 62 5.82 -11.51 6.80
CA GLU A 62 6.46 -10.46 6.01
C GLU A 62 7.31 -11.01 4.86
N GLU A 63 7.97 -12.17 5.05
CA GLU A 63 8.81 -12.83 4.06
C GLU A 63 8.04 -13.51 2.92
N TYR A 64 6.72 -13.74 3.07
CA TYR A 64 5.89 -14.39 2.04
C TYR A 64 6.03 -13.76 0.65
N ARG A 65 6.29 -12.45 0.58
CA ARG A 65 6.53 -11.72 -0.69
C ARG A 65 7.82 -12.15 -1.43
N PHE A 66 8.76 -12.77 -0.71
CA PHE A 66 10.07 -13.21 -1.19
C PHE A 66 10.16 -14.73 -1.42
N PHE A 67 9.22 -15.52 -0.90
CA PHE A 67 9.16 -16.98 -1.11
C PHE A 67 9.32 -17.44 -2.58
N PRO A 68 8.82 -16.72 -3.63
CA PRO A 68 9.10 -17.09 -5.03
C PRO A 68 10.59 -17.09 -5.43
N ARG A 69 11.46 -16.47 -4.62
CA ARG A 69 12.92 -16.39 -4.81
C ARG A 69 13.70 -17.40 -3.96
N TYR A 70 13.03 -18.18 -3.10
CA TYR A 70 13.72 -19.13 -2.22
C TYR A 70 14.19 -20.35 -3.03
N PRO A 71 15.30 -21.00 -2.66
CA PRO A 71 15.64 -22.30 -3.20
C PRO A 71 14.61 -23.34 -2.70
N ASP A 72 14.46 -24.43 -3.43
CA ASP A 72 13.31 -25.32 -3.31
C ASP A 72 13.26 -26.06 -1.96
N LYS A 73 14.43 -26.35 -1.39
CA LYS A 73 14.57 -26.99 -0.07
C LYS A 73 14.03 -26.08 1.04
N GLU A 74 14.53 -24.86 1.12
CA GLU A 74 14.16 -23.87 2.13
C GLU A 74 12.68 -23.49 1.98
N LEU A 75 12.19 -23.36 0.74
CA LEU A 75 10.77 -23.11 0.48
C LEU A 75 9.86 -24.26 0.96
N HIS A 76 10.26 -25.52 0.75
CA HIS A 76 9.52 -26.69 1.25
C HIS A 76 9.50 -26.74 2.79
N ILE A 77 10.65 -26.55 3.44
CA ILE A 77 10.75 -26.44 4.91
C ILE A 77 9.85 -25.31 5.44
N THR A 78 9.83 -24.16 4.73
CA THR A 78 8.96 -23.03 5.05
C THR A 78 7.48 -23.39 4.90
N ALA A 79 7.09 -24.11 3.84
CA ALA A 79 5.71 -24.55 3.59
C ALA A 79 5.20 -25.49 4.70
N MET A 80 6.02 -26.49 5.06
CA MET A 80 5.75 -27.43 6.14
C MET A 80 5.56 -26.71 7.49
N LEU A 81 6.45 -25.78 7.84
CA LEU A 81 6.30 -24.95 9.04
C LEU A 81 5.02 -24.11 8.99
N PHE A 82 4.77 -23.39 7.89
CA PHE A 82 3.63 -22.49 7.70
C PHE A 82 2.29 -23.23 7.79
N GLY A 83 2.20 -24.42 7.21
CA GLY A 83 1.04 -25.32 7.34
C GLY A 83 0.83 -25.79 8.78
N SER A 84 1.89 -26.19 9.47
CA SER A 84 1.83 -26.62 10.87
C SER A 84 1.42 -25.49 11.84
N LEU A 85 1.81 -24.24 11.58
CA LEU A 85 1.32 -23.08 12.35
C LEU A 85 -0.21 -22.91 12.28
N ILE A 86 -0.81 -23.25 11.13
CA ILE A 86 -2.26 -23.25 10.93
C ILE A 86 -2.88 -24.47 11.61
N ALA A 87 -2.35 -25.67 11.38
CA ALA A 87 -2.86 -26.93 11.93
C ALA A 87 -2.93 -26.92 13.46
N HIS A 88 -1.91 -26.39 14.12
CA HIS A 88 -1.81 -26.32 15.57
C HIS A 88 -2.42 -25.03 16.18
N GLY A 89 -3.12 -24.21 15.39
CA GLY A 89 -3.79 -23.00 15.88
C GLY A 89 -2.84 -21.98 16.51
N LEU A 90 -1.57 -21.94 16.07
CA LEU A 90 -0.58 -20.98 16.57
C LEU A 90 -0.94 -19.57 16.10
N VAL A 91 -1.39 -19.43 14.86
CA VAL A 91 -2.07 -18.22 14.36
C VAL A 91 -3.57 -18.25 14.67
N SER A 92 -4.18 -17.08 14.92
CA SER A 92 -5.62 -16.97 15.21
C SER A 92 -6.21 -15.67 14.67
N SER A 93 -7.55 -15.60 14.64
CA SER A 93 -8.34 -14.43 14.22
C SER A 93 -7.83 -13.80 12.89
N ILE A 94 -7.37 -12.55 12.91
CA ILE A 94 -6.92 -11.82 11.72
C ILE A 94 -5.70 -12.51 11.08
N THR A 95 -4.74 -12.98 11.88
CA THR A 95 -3.52 -13.65 11.40
C THR A 95 -3.83 -14.98 10.73
N LEU A 96 -4.81 -15.74 11.25
CA LEU A 96 -5.30 -16.97 10.60
C LEU A 96 -5.96 -16.67 9.24
N GLY A 97 -6.75 -15.60 9.14
CA GLY A 97 -7.33 -15.15 7.87
C GLY A 97 -6.27 -14.75 6.83
N ILE A 98 -5.17 -14.13 7.27
CA ILE A 98 -4.00 -13.85 6.42
C ILE A 98 -3.34 -15.15 5.96
N ALA A 99 -3.09 -16.10 6.88
CA ALA A 99 -2.43 -17.36 6.59
C ALA A 99 -3.20 -18.23 5.58
N LEU A 100 -4.50 -18.41 5.78
CA LEU A 100 -5.37 -19.14 4.85
C LEU A 100 -5.40 -18.47 3.46
N ARG A 101 -5.40 -17.14 3.40
CA ARG A 101 -5.30 -16.42 2.12
C ARG A 101 -3.95 -16.64 1.43
N CYS A 102 -2.83 -16.63 2.16
CA CYS A 102 -1.52 -16.93 1.59
C CYS A 102 -1.46 -18.32 0.95
N VAL A 103 -1.99 -19.35 1.63
CA VAL A 103 -2.07 -20.71 1.05
C VAL A 103 -2.99 -20.75 -0.18
N LEU A 104 -4.14 -20.08 -0.14
CA LEU A 104 -5.08 -20.01 -1.27
C LEU A 104 -4.48 -19.29 -2.49
N ASP A 105 -3.79 -18.18 -2.28
CA ASP A 105 -3.17 -17.40 -3.36
C ASP A 105 -1.88 -18.04 -3.91
N ALA A 106 -1.28 -18.97 -3.16
CA ALA A 106 -0.21 -19.85 -3.59
C ALA A 106 -0.75 -21.01 -4.47
N LEU A 107 -1.82 -21.70 -4.02
CA LEU A 107 -2.51 -22.75 -4.79
C LEU A 107 -3.11 -22.25 -6.12
N ARG A 108 -3.46 -20.96 -6.20
CA ARG A 108 -3.93 -20.29 -7.43
C ARG A 108 -2.83 -20.06 -8.48
N LYS A 109 -1.55 -20.29 -8.17
CA LYS A 109 -0.46 -20.19 -9.16
C LYS A 109 -0.47 -21.41 -10.09
N PRO A 110 0.16 -21.33 -11.28
CA PRO A 110 0.17 -22.44 -12.22
C PRO A 110 0.78 -23.72 -11.60
N PRO A 111 0.28 -24.91 -11.95
CA PRO A 111 0.92 -26.16 -11.57
C PRO A 111 2.37 -26.18 -12.07
N ALA A 112 3.26 -26.85 -11.33
CA ALA A 112 4.72 -26.81 -11.46
C ALA A 112 5.40 -25.44 -11.18
N SER A 113 4.70 -24.43 -10.64
CA SER A 113 5.37 -23.26 -10.06
C SER A 113 5.78 -23.49 -8.60
N LYS A 114 6.94 -22.94 -8.18
CA LYS A 114 7.44 -23.01 -6.78
C LYS A 114 6.37 -22.71 -5.72
N MET A 115 5.57 -21.67 -5.96
CA MET A 115 4.49 -21.27 -5.06
C MET A 115 3.30 -22.23 -5.06
N TYR A 116 3.01 -22.91 -6.18
CA TYR A 116 1.99 -23.96 -6.18
C TYR A 116 2.43 -25.14 -5.29
N CYS A 117 3.69 -25.55 -5.36
CA CYS A 117 4.25 -26.58 -4.47
C CYS A 117 4.16 -26.14 -3.00
N PHE A 118 4.62 -24.93 -2.66
CA PHE A 118 4.45 -24.35 -1.31
C PHE A 118 2.98 -24.38 -0.84
N GLY A 119 2.04 -24.02 -1.71
CA GLY A 119 0.62 -24.01 -1.40
C GLY A 119 0.06 -25.41 -1.12
N LEU A 120 0.53 -26.42 -1.86
CA LEU A 120 0.13 -27.82 -1.70
C LEU A 120 0.73 -28.43 -0.43
N ASP A 121 2.05 -28.29 -0.23
CA ASP A 121 2.79 -28.78 0.94
C ASP A 121 2.21 -28.20 2.24
N ALA A 122 1.94 -26.89 2.25
CA ALA A 122 1.32 -26.21 3.39
C ALA A 122 -0.12 -26.67 3.63
N LEU A 123 -0.94 -26.82 2.57
CA LEU A 123 -2.32 -27.32 2.68
C LEU A 123 -2.36 -28.73 3.29
N GLN A 124 -1.45 -29.62 2.87
CA GLN A 124 -1.39 -31.00 3.37
C GLN A 124 -1.27 -31.08 4.90
N GLN A 125 -0.56 -30.16 5.54
CA GLN A 125 -0.39 -30.14 7.00
C GLN A 125 -1.69 -29.89 7.78
N PHE A 126 -2.66 -29.19 7.19
CA PHE A 126 -3.90 -28.78 7.88
C PHE A 126 -5.19 -29.28 7.22
N VAL A 127 -5.14 -30.28 6.33
CA VAL A 127 -6.35 -30.89 5.71
C VAL A 127 -7.40 -31.27 6.76
N THR A 128 -7.00 -31.94 7.84
CA THR A 128 -7.91 -32.34 8.92
C THR A 128 -8.51 -31.15 9.68
N ALA A 129 -7.74 -30.07 9.87
CA ALA A 129 -8.22 -28.85 10.53
C ALA A 129 -9.07 -27.96 9.60
N SER A 130 -8.87 -28.06 8.28
CA SER A 130 -9.54 -27.23 7.27
C SER A 130 -11.07 -27.37 7.24
N GLN A 131 -11.59 -28.46 7.81
CA GLN A 131 -13.02 -28.70 8.06
C GLN A 131 -13.69 -27.55 8.85
N ALA A 132 -12.94 -26.86 9.70
CA ALA A 132 -13.43 -25.70 10.46
C ALA A 132 -13.66 -24.43 9.61
N TRP A 133 -13.26 -24.44 8.32
CA TRP A 133 -13.25 -23.24 7.46
C TRP A 133 -13.96 -23.52 6.11
N PRO A 134 -15.29 -23.76 6.08
CA PRO A 134 -16.02 -24.16 4.88
C PRO A 134 -15.92 -23.15 3.71
N HIS A 135 -15.81 -21.85 3.99
CA HIS A 135 -15.59 -20.83 2.95
C HIS A 135 -14.19 -20.95 2.29
N PHE A 136 -13.16 -21.33 3.06
CA PHE A 136 -11.83 -21.61 2.51
C PHE A 136 -11.87 -22.88 1.66
N LEU A 137 -12.49 -23.97 2.16
CA LEU A 137 -12.69 -25.22 1.42
C LEU A 137 -13.39 -24.98 0.07
N SER A 138 -14.50 -24.25 0.07
CA SER A 138 -15.24 -23.90 -1.15
C SER A 138 -14.35 -23.19 -2.18
N HIS A 139 -13.48 -22.27 -1.74
CA HIS A 139 -12.54 -21.61 -2.64
C HIS A 139 -11.40 -22.52 -3.11
N VAL A 140 -10.88 -23.44 -2.28
CA VAL A 140 -9.87 -24.43 -2.71
C VAL A 140 -10.45 -25.40 -3.74
N CYS A 141 -11.63 -25.96 -3.50
CA CYS A 141 -12.29 -26.88 -4.45
C CYS A 141 -12.73 -26.20 -5.76
N SER A 142 -12.81 -24.86 -5.79
CA SER A 142 -13.07 -24.10 -7.02
C SER A 142 -11.84 -23.96 -7.95
N ILE A 143 -10.65 -24.38 -7.52
CA ILE A 143 -9.42 -24.28 -8.33
C ILE A 143 -9.37 -25.46 -9.32
N GLN A 144 -9.63 -25.18 -10.60
CA GLN A 144 -9.71 -26.21 -11.64
C GLN A 144 -8.41 -27.02 -11.78
N HIS A 145 -7.25 -26.36 -11.89
CA HIS A 145 -5.97 -27.07 -12.08
C HIS A 145 -5.54 -27.91 -10.85
N LEU A 146 -6.05 -27.59 -9.65
CA LEU A 146 -5.85 -28.41 -8.45
C LEU A 146 -6.68 -29.70 -8.50
N ARG A 147 -7.91 -29.63 -9.04
CA ARG A 147 -8.76 -30.81 -9.30
C ARG A 147 -8.17 -31.73 -10.38
N GLU A 148 -7.48 -31.15 -11.36
CA GLU A 148 -6.79 -31.88 -12.43
C GLU A 148 -5.47 -32.52 -11.94
N ALA A 149 -4.75 -31.87 -11.02
CA ALA A 149 -3.48 -32.38 -10.49
C ALA A 149 -3.61 -33.34 -9.29
N GLU A 150 -4.52 -33.05 -8.36
CA GLU A 150 -4.65 -33.75 -7.07
C GLU A 150 -6.11 -34.16 -6.79
N PRO A 151 -6.72 -35.02 -7.64
CA PRO A 151 -8.14 -35.35 -7.57
C PRO A 151 -8.54 -36.04 -6.26
N GLU A 152 -7.65 -36.86 -5.68
CA GLU A 152 -7.89 -37.49 -4.37
C GLU A 152 -7.97 -36.47 -3.22
N LEU A 153 -7.13 -35.43 -3.25
CA LEU A 153 -7.14 -34.39 -2.23
C LEU A 153 -8.42 -33.56 -2.33
N VAL A 154 -8.80 -33.17 -3.55
CA VAL A 154 -10.06 -32.42 -3.78
C VAL A 154 -11.28 -33.26 -3.36
N ALA A 155 -11.33 -34.56 -3.66
CA ALA A 155 -12.42 -35.43 -3.22
C ALA A 155 -12.55 -35.52 -1.69
N LYS A 156 -11.43 -35.54 -0.96
CA LYS A 156 -11.40 -35.51 0.52
C LYS A 156 -11.91 -34.16 1.07
N LEU A 157 -11.53 -33.04 0.45
CA LEU A 157 -11.97 -31.68 0.83
C LEU A 157 -13.46 -31.43 0.49
N GLU A 158 -13.95 -31.93 -0.64
CA GLU A 158 -15.37 -31.84 -1.03
C GLU A 158 -16.27 -32.70 -0.13
N SER A 159 -15.80 -33.88 0.28
CA SER A 159 -16.51 -34.75 1.23
C SER A 159 -16.69 -34.04 2.58
N ALA A 160 -15.63 -33.44 3.12
CA ALA A 160 -15.68 -32.67 4.35
C ALA A 160 -16.61 -31.43 4.26
N LEU A 161 -16.60 -30.73 3.12
CA LEU A 161 -17.52 -29.62 2.88
C LEU A 161 -18.99 -30.08 2.87
N HIS A 162 -19.27 -31.26 2.29
CA HIS A 162 -20.62 -31.81 2.22
C HIS A 162 -21.15 -32.31 3.57
N GLU A 163 -20.29 -32.87 4.43
CA GLU A 163 -20.65 -33.20 5.82
C GLU A 163 -20.99 -31.95 6.64
N HIS A 164 -20.24 -30.85 6.47
CA HIS A 164 -20.53 -29.58 7.13
C HIS A 164 -21.90 -28.99 6.69
N VAL A 165 -22.28 -29.12 5.41
CA VAL A 165 -23.60 -28.69 4.93
C VAL A 165 -24.72 -29.52 5.57
N LYS A 166 -24.62 -30.86 5.53
CA LYS A 166 -25.62 -31.76 6.13
C LYS A 166 -25.81 -31.53 7.63
N ASN A 167 -24.72 -31.34 8.37
CA ASN A 167 -24.77 -31.05 9.80
C ASN A 167 -25.39 -29.67 10.12
N SER A 168 -25.35 -28.73 9.18
CA SER A 168 -26.02 -27.43 9.31
C SER A 168 -27.51 -27.47 8.97
N GLU A 169 -27.96 -28.40 8.14
CA GLU A 169 -29.37 -28.53 7.72
C GLU A 169 -30.20 -29.37 8.70
N GLY A 170 -29.60 -30.34 9.38
CA GLY A 170 -30.28 -31.28 10.28
C GLY A 170 -30.90 -30.71 11.57
N LEU A 171 -30.79 -29.40 11.80
CA LEU A 171 -31.27 -28.71 13.02
C LEU A 171 -32.47 -27.77 12.79
N ALA A 172 -32.94 -27.62 11.55
CA ALA A 172 -33.98 -26.65 11.18
C ALA A 172 -35.39 -27.27 11.01
N ALA A 173 -36.11 -27.47 12.12
CA ALA A 173 -37.54 -27.80 12.07
C ALA A 173 -38.42 -26.55 11.81
N PRO A 174 -39.53 -26.64 11.05
CA PRO A 174 -40.26 -25.47 10.59
C PRO A 174 -41.35 -24.98 11.57
N GLY A 175 -41.22 -23.75 12.07
CA GLY A 175 -42.34 -22.99 12.65
C GLY A 175 -41.99 -22.16 13.90
N GLY A 176 -42.33 -20.87 13.87
CA GLY A 176 -42.21 -19.94 15.01
C GLY A 176 -41.24 -18.78 14.77
N GLY A 177 -41.77 -17.59 14.50
CA GLY A 177 -40.96 -16.38 14.32
C GLY A 177 -40.72 -15.64 15.64
N VAL A 178 -39.46 -15.51 16.05
CA VAL A 178 -39.02 -14.65 17.16
C VAL A 178 -37.74 -13.91 16.74
N GLN A 179 -37.65 -12.62 17.06
CA GLN A 179 -36.42 -11.82 16.85
C GLN A 179 -35.52 -11.89 18.08
N SER A 180 -34.33 -12.47 17.95
CA SER A 180 -33.16 -12.27 18.84
C SER A 180 -31.94 -12.85 18.11
N ALA A 181 -31.05 -12.04 17.51
CA ALA A 181 -29.98 -11.25 18.14
C ALA A 181 -28.75 -12.09 18.53
N LEU A 182 -27.56 -11.46 18.46
CA LEU A 182 -26.22 -12.07 18.37
C LEU A 182 -25.92 -12.73 16.99
N GLY A 183 -24.96 -12.24 16.19
CA GLY A 183 -24.21 -10.99 16.36
C GLY A 183 -23.23 -10.70 15.22
N ASP A 184 -23.13 -9.43 14.82
CA ASP A 184 -22.13 -8.92 13.87
C ASP A 184 -20.69 -9.29 14.28
N VAL A 185 -20.01 -10.11 13.47
CA VAL A 185 -18.56 -10.25 13.56
C VAL A 185 -17.92 -9.02 12.90
N CYS A 186 -17.54 -8.07 13.74
CA CYS A 186 -17.13 -6.73 13.36
C CYS A 186 -15.94 -6.68 12.37
N PRO A 187 -16.01 -5.88 11.28
CA PRO A 187 -14.86 -5.55 10.45
C PRO A 187 -14.00 -4.45 11.10
N LEU A 188 -13.30 -4.78 12.19
CA LEU A 188 -12.39 -3.90 12.94
C LEU A 188 -11.23 -4.69 13.60
N PRO A 189 -10.06 -4.06 13.88
CA PRO A 189 -9.50 -2.84 13.31
C PRO A 189 -8.19 -3.13 12.54
N ALA A 190 -7.67 -2.12 11.81
CA ALA A 190 -6.32 -2.15 11.27
C ALA A 190 -5.53 -0.91 11.71
N GLY A 191 -4.46 -1.14 12.48
CA GLY A 191 -3.47 -0.15 12.91
C GLY A 191 -3.33 -0.04 14.45
N PRO A 192 -2.18 0.47 14.96
CA PRO A 192 -1.03 1.01 14.22
C PRO A 192 0.30 0.27 14.54
N ALA A 193 0.71 -0.66 13.67
CA ALA A 193 1.89 -1.52 13.88
C ALA A 193 3.10 -1.22 12.96
N ALA A 194 3.32 0.04 12.56
CA ALA A 194 4.44 0.41 11.67
C ALA A 194 4.80 1.91 11.80
N ALA A 195 5.43 2.29 12.93
CA ALA A 195 5.85 3.67 13.18
C ALA A 195 7.22 3.83 13.87
N ALA A 196 7.92 2.73 14.14
CA ALA A 196 9.34 2.64 14.43
C ALA A 196 9.84 1.27 13.92
N LEU A 197 11.11 1.04 13.59
CA LEU A 197 12.32 1.86 13.68
C LEU A 197 12.95 2.10 12.28
N LYS A 198 13.93 3.00 12.21
CA LYS A 198 15.04 2.88 11.24
C LYS A 198 16.19 2.17 11.97
N GLY A 199 16.87 1.19 11.37
CA GLY A 199 18.19 0.79 11.90
C GLY A 199 18.71 -0.64 11.76
N ALA A 200 18.15 -1.52 10.92
CA ALA A 200 18.74 -2.84 10.66
C ALA A 200 18.95 -3.07 9.15
N VAL A 201 20.20 -3.27 8.74
CA VAL A 201 20.53 -3.71 7.36
C VAL A 201 20.55 -5.23 7.35
N PHE A 202 19.38 -5.83 7.16
CA PHE A 202 19.27 -7.28 7.03
C PHE A 202 20.04 -7.78 5.81
N LYS A 203 20.98 -8.69 6.06
CA LYS A 203 21.92 -9.23 5.08
C LYS A 203 21.39 -10.59 4.59
N PRO A 204 21.35 -10.86 3.27
CA PRO A 204 20.92 -12.17 2.78
C PRO A 204 21.77 -13.29 3.39
N MET A 205 21.12 -14.37 3.86
CA MET A 205 21.81 -15.55 4.39
C MET A 205 22.40 -16.39 3.25
N THR A 206 23.56 -15.97 2.75
CA THR A 206 24.38 -16.73 1.78
C THR A 206 25.68 -17.18 2.44
N ALA A 207 26.01 -18.47 2.35
CA ALA A 207 27.24 -19.02 2.91
C ALA A 207 28.51 -18.46 2.21
N ALA A 208 29.54 -18.15 2.99
CA ALA A 208 30.90 -17.85 2.49
C ALA A 208 31.67 -19.17 2.27
N SER A 209 32.77 -19.27 1.51
CA SER A 209 33.97 -18.42 1.40
C SER A 209 34.88 -18.97 0.26
N PRO A 210 36.15 -18.55 0.00
CA PRO A 210 36.90 -17.33 0.40
C PRO A 210 37.75 -16.65 -0.72
N ARG A 211 38.25 -15.42 -0.44
CA ARG A 211 39.50 -14.77 -0.96
C ARG A 211 39.57 -14.34 -2.45
N ALA A 212 40.37 -13.33 -2.88
CA ALA A 212 41.32 -12.42 -2.20
C ALA A 212 41.55 -11.07 -2.96
N SER A 213 42.09 -10.04 -2.25
CA SER A 213 43.01 -8.94 -2.71
C SER A 213 42.60 -7.92 -3.81
N SER A 214 43.06 -6.66 -3.88
CA SER A 214 43.80 -5.74 -2.96
C SER A 214 44.03 -4.32 -3.57
N LEU A 215 44.10 -3.25 -2.74
CA LEU A 215 44.64 -1.87 -3.03
C LEU A 215 43.89 -1.03 -4.11
N GLY A 216 43.94 0.31 -4.26
CA GLY A 216 44.54 1.49 -3.56
C GLY A 216 44.73 2.67 -4.58
N ALA A 217 44.88 3.99 -4.29
CA ALA A 217 44.68 4.87 -3.12
C ALA A 217 44.84 6.38 -3.51
N ALA A 218 44.32 7.36 -2.74
CA ALA A 218 44.42 8.85 -2.91
C ALA A 218 43.81 9.46 -4.22
N GLY A 219 43.62 10.77 -4.44
CA GLY A 219 43.78 12.02 -3.65
C GLY A 219 43.39 13.27 -4.50
N GLY A 220 43.00 14.41 -3.90
CA GLY A 220 42.60 15.66 -4.61
C GLY A 220 43.74 16.70 -4.80
N PRO A 221 43.49 18.04 -4.91
CA PRO A 221 42.20 18.76 -4.82
C PRO A 221 42.03 20.08 -5.68
N VAL A 222 40.84 20.73 -5.57
CA VAL A 222 40.52 22.20 -5.66
C VAL A 222 40.82 23.03 -6.94
N SER A 223 39.81 23.78 -7.44
CA SER A 223 39.80 25.27 -7.61
C SER A 223 38.49 25.79 -8.28
N VAL A 224 38.04 27.02 -7.97
CA VAL A 224 36.84 27.71 -8.54
C VAL A 224 37.16 29.21 -8.73
N PRO A 225 36.71 29.85 -9.84
CA PRO A 225 35.82 31.03 -9.74
C PRO A 225 34.89 31.24 -10.99
N ASP A 226 33.99 32.24 -11.09
CA ASP A 226 32.87 32.62 -10.19
C ASP A 226 31.84 33.55 -10.93
N GLU A 227 30.80 34.03 -10.22
CA GLU A 227 29.79 35.09 -10.52
C GLU A 227 29.46 35.56 -11.98
N ARG A 228 28.15 35.66 -12.33
CA ARG A 228 27.39 36.95 -12.31
C ARG A 228 25.90 36.90 -12.73
N GLN A 229 25.06 37.34 -11.78
CA GLN A 229 23.84 38.19 -11.88
C GLN A 229 22.94 38.21 -13.16
N ALA A 230 21.75 37.62 -12.99
CA ALA A 230 20.40 38.22 -13.16
C ALA A 230 20.12 39.35 -14.18
N GLN A 231 19.21 39.08 -15.12
CA GLN A 231 18.19 40.04 -15.61
C GLN A 231 16.97 39.33 -16.23
N GLN A 232 15.93 40.09 -16.61
CA GLN A 232 14.71 39.66 -17.33
C GLN A 232 13.67 38.78 -16.59
N LEU A 233 13.25 39.26 -15.42
CA LEU A 233 11.83 39.18 -15.01
C LEU A 233 11.01 40.21 -15.83
N SER A 234 10.34 39.81 -16.93
CA SER A 234 9.25 40.61 -17.55
C SER A 234 8.48 40.00 -18.75
N ILE A 235 8.71 38.74 -19.18
CA ILE A 235 7.99 38.15 -20.35
C ILE A 235 7.49 36.72 -20.07
N GLU A 236 6.54 36.57 -19.13
CA GLU A 236 5.76 35.33 -18.93
C GLU A 236 4.28 35.71 -18.64
N LEU A 237 3.49 35.98 -19.70
CA LEU A 237 2.03 36.21 -19.54
C LEU A 237 1.14 35.96 -20.78
N GLU A 238 1.69 35.68 -21.98
CA GLU A 238 0.88 35.52 -23.22
C GLU A 238 1.04 34.16 -23.93
N LEU A 239 1.72 33.17 -23.33
CA LEU A 239 1.98 31.86 -23.96
C LEU A 239 1.26 30.66 -23.32
N GLU A 240 0.52 30.84 -22.22
CA GLU A 240 -0.20 29.74 -21.55
C GLU A 240 -1.42 29.22 -22.35
N GLY A 241 -1.94 30.01 -23.29
CA GLY A 241 -3.25 29.80 -23.90
C GLY A 241 -3.39 28.67 -24.92
N ARG A 242 -2.36 27.85 -25.20
CA ARG A 242 -2.37 26.96 -26.38
C ARG A 242 -1.85 25.52 -26.22
N ALA A 243 -1.31 25.15 -25.06
CA ALA A 243 -0.86 23.78 -24.78
C ALA A 243 -1.89 22.94 -23.99
N GLY A 244 -2.77 23.59 -23.21
CA GLY A 244 -3.70 22.91 -22.30
C GLY A 244 -5.01 22.38 -22.91
N GLN A 245 -5.25 22.59 -24.21
CA GLN A 245 -6.57 22.38 -24.81
C GLN A 245 -6.80 20.95 -25.35
N VAL A 246 -5.74 20.20 -25.66
CA VAL A 246 -5.87 18.84 -26.24
C VAL A 246 -6.17 17.76 -25.19
N LEU A 247 -5.90 18.02 -23.90
CA LEU A 247 -6.06 17.06 -22.80
C LEU A 247 -7.39 17.20 -22.01
N GLY A 248 -8.31 18.04 -22.49
CA GLY A 248 -9.60 18.29 -21.83
C GLY A 248 -10.79 17.55 -22.44
N ASP A 249 -10.92 17.63 -23.77
CA ASP A 249 -12.19 17.37 -24.44
C ASP A 249 -12.59 15.88 -24.50
N GLU A 250 -11.63 14.95 -24.55
CA GLU A 250 -11.93 13.50 -24.53
C GLU A 250 -12.52 13.02 -23.19
N VAL A 251 -12.33 13.76 -22.09
CA VAL A 251 -12.88 13.41 -20.78
C VAL A 251 -14.25 14.06 -20.55
N ALA A 252 -14.53 15.20 -21.19
CA ALA A 252 -15.79 15.93 -21.05
C ALA A 252 -16.99 15.18 -21.68
N ALA A 253 -16.75 14.35 -22.71
CA ALA A 253 -17.79 13.62 -23.43
C ALA A 253 -18.48 12.49 -22.62
N LEU A 254 -17.97 12.13 -21.43
CA LEU A 254 -18.48 11.02 -20.63
C LEU A 254 -19.60 11.38 -19.62
N SER A 255 -20.08 12.63 -19.62
CA SER A 255 -21.20 13.06 -18.77
C SER A 255 -22.10 14.08 -19.47
N LEU A 256 -23.10 13.59 -20.25
CA LEU A 256 -24.46 14.16 -20.43
C LEU A 256 -25.19 13.50 -21.62
N ALA A 257 -25.99 12.44 -21.37
CA ALA A 257 -26.99 11.93 -22.31
C ALA A 257 -28.14 11.21 -21.55
N PRO A 258 -29.43 11.39 -21.91
CA PRO A 258 -30.56 10.79 -21.17
C PRO A 258 -30.88 9.34 -21.56
N SER A 259 -31.66 8.66 -20.71
CA SER A 259 -32.09 7.27 -20.90
C SER A 259 -33.38 7.13 -21.72
N THR A 260 -33.28 6.63 -22.96
CA THR A 260 -34.42 6.12 -23.76
C THR A 260 -33.97 5.04 -24.75
N GLY A 261 -34.82 4.03 -25.00
CA GLY A 261 -34.77 3.23 -26.22
C GLY A 261 -34.22 1.80 -26.08
N THR A 262 -35.11 0.83 -26.31
CA THR A 262 -34.83 -0.60 -26.45
C THR A 262 -33.89 -0.92 -27.62
N GLY A 263 -32.91 -1.81 -27.43
CA GLY A 263 -32.14 -2.43 -28.51
C GLY A 263 -31.07 -3.39 -27.99
N ALA A 264 -31.17 -4.67 -28.34
CA ALA A 264 -30.22 -5.70 -27.90
C ALA A 264 -29.07 -5.86 -28.92
N ALA A 265 -27.87 -5.41 -28.54
CA ALA A 265 -26.61 -5.68 -29.25
C ALA A 265 -25.47 -5.87 -28.24
N ALA A 266 -24.51 -6.74 -28.55
CA ALA A 266 -23.49 -7.16 -27.60
C ALA A 266 -22.51 -6.00 -27.25
N ARG A 267 -22.52 -5.57 -25.98
CA ARG A 267 -21.64 -4.52 -25.46
C ARG A 267 -20.43 -5.19 -24.79
N GLN A 268 -19.24 -5.02 -25.37
CA GLN A 268 -18.00 -5.52 -24.78
C GLN A 268 -17.73 -4.89 -23.40
N PRO A 269 -17.11 -5.62 -22.45
CA PRO A 269 -16.79 -5.08 -21.14
C PRO A 269 -15.77 -3.94 -21.26
N THR A 270 -16.05 -2.81 -20.63
CA THR A 270 -15.17 -1.63 -20.64
C THR A 270 -13.85 -1.90 -19.93
N LEU A 271 -12.76 -1.34 -20.46
CA LEU A 271 -11.37 -1.56 -20.02
C LEU A 271 -11.13 -1.44 -18.50
N ALA A 272 -11.90 -0.59 -17.81
CA ALA A 272 -11.86 -0.42 -16.34
C ALA A 272 -12.19 -1.69 -15.54
N ALA A 273 -12.82 -2.70 -16.13
CA ALA A 273 -13.16 -3.97 -15.48
C ALA A 273 -12.01 -4.99 -15.42
N VAL A 274 -10.87 -4.71 -16.07
CA VAL A 274 -9.73 -5.64 -16.15
C VAL A 274 -8.43 -4.93 -15.79
N ILE A 275 -8.00 -5.05 -14.52
CA ILE A 275 -6.59 -5.15 -14.07
C ILE A 275 -6.60 -5.59 -12.59
N SER A 276 -6.03 -6.76 -12.33
CA SER A 276 -5.73 -7.23 -10.98
C SER A 276 -4.38 -6.69 -10.52
N THR A 277 -4.27 -6.27 -9.26
CA THR A 277 -3.03 -5.92 -8.52
C THR A 277 -2.15 -4.77 -9.04
N GLU A 278 -1.99 -4.52 -10.34
CA GLU A 278 -1.06 -3.52 -10.90
C GLU A 278 -1.75 -2.22 -11.38
N SER A 279 -2.33 -1.41 -10.49
CA SER A 279 -3.19 -0.30 -10.95
C SER A 279 -2.47 0.97 -11.43
N LEU A 280 -1.31 1.31 -10.85
CA LEU A 280 -0.62 2.59 -11.12
C LEU A 280 0.56 2.41 -12.09
N GLU A 281 1.40 1.41 -11.88
CA GLU A 281 2.58 1.16 -12.71
C GLU A 281 2.23 0.72 -14.13
N TYR A 282 1.25 -0.18 -14.29
CA TYR A 282 0.77 -0.62 -15.61
C TYR A 282 0.08 0.52 -16.38
N ALA A 283 -0.61 1.43 -15.69
CA ALA A 283 -1.17 2.62 -16.31
C ALA A 283 -0.05 3.56 -16.77
N ALA A 284 0.99 3.73 -15.95
CA ALA A 284 2.17 4.52 -16.30
C ALA A 284 2.95 3.93 -17.49
N GLU A 285 3.08 2.61 -17.58
CA GLU A 285 3.76 1.93 -18.70
C GLU A 285 2.98 1.99 -20.02
N LYS A 286 1.73 2.48 -20.01
CA LYS A 286 0.92 2.78 -21.21
C LYS A 286 0.94 4.24 -21.64
N GLU A 287 1.41 5.17 -20.81
CA GLU A 287 1.47 6.59 -21.18
C GLU A 287 2.59 6.82 -22.23
N PRO A 288 2.28 7.43 -23.39
CA PRO A 288 3.20 7.46 -24.53
C PRO A 288 4.33 8.50 -24.32
N HIS A 289 5.52 8.03 -23.92
CA HIS A 289 6.67 8.89 -23.59
C HIS A 289 7.98 8.40 -24.23
N GLU A 290 8.87 9.33 -24.61
CA GLU A 290 10.25 8.97 -25.01
C GLU A 290 11.04 8.57 -23.76
N LYS A 291 11.56 7.33 -23.72
CA LYS A 291 12.40 6.84 -22.62
C LYS A 291 13.90 7.01 -22.93
N PRO A 292 14.76 7.22 -21.91
CA PRO A 292 16.22 7.16 -22.07
C PRO A 292 16.71 5.78 -22.53
N SER A 293 18.01 5.67 -22.80
CA SER A 293 18.64 4.35 -22.95
C SER A 293 18.52 3.53 -21.66
N GLU A 294 18.59 2.20 -21.77
CA GLU A 294 18.56 1.32 -20.58
C GLU A 294 19.72 1.64 -19.63
N LYS A 295 20.91 1.90 -20.17
CA LYS A 295 22.10 2.33 -19.40
C LYS A 295 21.88 3.64 -18.63
N ASP A 296 21.16 4.59 -19.22
CA ASP A 296 20.81 5.86 -18.55
C ASP A 296 19.69 5.66 -17.54
N THR A 297 18.72 4.78 -17.83
CA THR A 297 17.63 4.41 -16.92
C THR A 297 18.16 3.74 -15.66
N ASP A 298 19.06 2.76 -15.81
CA ASP A 298 19.75 2.10 -14.69
C ASP A 298 20.59 3.09 -13.89
N ARG A 299 21.30 4.02 -14.57
CA ARG A 299 22.11 5.04 -13.89
C ARG A 299 21.24 6.04 -13.12
N ILE A 300 20.12 6.49 -13.68
CA ILE A 300 19.13 7.34 -12.99
C ILE A 300 18.57 6.60 -11.77
N SER A 301 18.22 5.32 -11.92
CA SER A 301 17.73 4.47 -10.82
C SER A 301 18.77 4.31 -9.70
N PHE A 302 20.05 4.08 -10.05
CA PHE A 302 21.17 4.02 -9.12
C PHE A 302 21.39 5.35 -8.37
N LEU A 303 21.28 6.48 -9.08
CA LEU A 303 21.47 7.82 -8.49
C LEU A 303 20.37 8.16 -7.48
N ILE A 304 19.14 7.67 -7.68
CA ILE A 304 18.02 7.86 -6.74
C ILE A 304 18.08 6.85 -5.59
N ASN A 305 18.36 5.57 -5.86
CA ASN A 305 18.51 4.51 -4.84
C ASN A 305 19.51 4.87 -3.72
N ASN A 306 20.61 5.54 -4.08
CA ASN A 306 21.70 5.84 -3.16
C ASN A 306 21.70 7.30 -2.67
N LEU A 307 20.59 8.03 -2.85
CA LEU A 307 20.49 9.46 -2.52
C LEU A 307 20.61 9.71 -1.00
N SER A 308 21.46 10.66 -0.62
CA SER A 308 21.66 11.14 0.76
C SER A 308 21.68 12.66 0.79
N GLU A 309 21.44 13.28 1.96
CA GLU A 309 21.39 14.74 2.13
C GLU A 309 22.67 15.44 1.62
N ASP A 310 23.85 14.91 1.96
CA ASP A 310 25.15 15.44 1.51
C ASP A 310 25.38 15.30 0.00
N SER A 311 24.71 14.35 -0.66
CA SER A 311 24.94 14.03 -2.07
C SER A 311 23.85 14.56 -3.01
N VAL A 312 22.84 15.27 -2.49
CA VAL A 312 21.74 15.87 -3.29
C VAL A 312 22.30 16.79 -4.39
N ALA A 313 23.17 17.74 -4.05
CA ALA A 313 23.65 18.76 -4.98
C ALA A 313 24.41 18.14 -6.17
N THR A 314 25.35 17.23 -5.90
CA THR A 314 26.14 16.54 -6.94
C THR A 314 25.25 15.68 -7.84
N ARG A 315 24.28 14.95 -7.25
CA ARG A 315 23.35 14.10 -8.01
C ARG A 315 22.34 14.91 -8.81
N ALA A 316 21.91 16.08 -8.33
CA ALA A 316 21.05 17.00 -9.09
C ALA A 316 21.71 17.42 -10.40
N VAL A 317 23.02 17.71 -10.39
CA VAL A 317 23.79 18.04 -11.59
C VAL A 317 23.89 16.84 -12.54
N GLU A 318 24.26 15.65 -12.05
CA GLU A 318 24.38 14.45 -12.90
C GLU A 318 23.02 14.04 -13.51
N LEU A 319 21.94 14.13 -12.74
CA LEU A 319 20.58 13.86 -13.22
C LEU A 319 20.13 14.92 -14.24
N LYS A 320 20.38 16.21 -14.01
CA LYS A 320 20.02 17.28 -14.96
C LYS A 320 20.78 17.20 -16.29
N GLN A 321 21.99 16.63 -16.31
CA GLN A 321 22.72 16.33 -17.54
C GLN A 321 22.12 15.16 -18.34
N LYS A 322 21.45 14.21 -17.68
CA LYS A 322 20.84 13.03 -18.32
C LYS A 322 19.38 13.22 -18.70
N ILE A 323 18.61 13.95 -17.89
CA ILE A 323 17.19 14.21 -18.10
C ILE A 323 17.05 15.44 -19.02
N VAL A 324 17.36 15.24 -20.30
CA VAL A 324 17.09 16.22 -21.36
C VAL A 324 15.57 16.45 -21.50
N PRO A 325 15.09 17.62 -22.01
CA PRO A 325 13.69 18.01 -21.94
C PRO A 325 12.65 16.97 -22.39
N ARG A 326 12.94 16.24 -23.47
CA ARG A 326 12.11 15.13 -23.98
C ARG A 326 11.87 13.98 -22.99
N TYR A 327 12.82 13.73 -22.08
CA TYR A 327 12.71 12.68 -21.06
C TYR A 327 12.04 13.18 -19.76
N ILE A 328 11.67 14.47 -19.64
CA ILE A 328 11.07 15.00 -18.41
C ILE A 328 9.73 14.33 -18.10
N ALA A 329 8.90 14.05 -19.11
CA ALA A 329 7.63 13.34 -18.92
C ALA A 329 7.84 11.93 -18.35
N TRP A 330 8.69 11.13 -19.02
CA TRP A 330 9.09 9.80 -18.55
C TRP A 330 9.69 9.83 -17.14
N PHE A 331 10.60 10.77 -16.86
CA PHE A 331 11.25 10.87 -15.55
C PHE A 331 10.28 11.28 -14.45
N SER A 332 9.35 12.21 -14.75
CA SER A 332 8.30 12.61 -13.81
C SER A 332 7.37 11.43 -13.48
N LEU A 333 7.04 10.63 -14.49
CA LEU A 333 6.23 9.42 -14.33
C LEU A 333 6.96 8.32 -13.54
N TYR A 334 8.23 8.07 -13.83
CA TYR A 334 9.10 7.17 -13.05
C TYR A 334 9.19 7.62 -11.58
N MET A 335 9.43 8.91 -11.33
CA MET A 335 9.49 9.47 -9.97
C MET A 335 8.16 9.34 -9.22
N VAL A 336 7.02 9.67 -9.84
CA VAL A 336 5.74 9.62 -9.14
C VAL A 336 5.28 8.18 -8.91
N SER A 337 5.36 7.31 -9.93
CA SER A 337 4.87 5.93 -9.85
C SER A 337 5.81 4.99 -9.09
N LYS A 338 7.06 4.82 -9.54
CA LYS A 338 8.00 3.82 -9.00
C LYS A 338 8.72 4.26 -7.72
N ARG A 339 8.72 5.57 -7.39
CA ARG A 339 9.39 6.13 -6.20
C ARG A 339 8.40 6.69 -5.18
N VAL A 340 7.89 7.89 -5.42
CA VAL A 340 7.06 8.69 -4.49
C VAL A 340 5.89 7.89 -3.92
N ALA A 341 5.14 7.15 -4.75
CA ALA A 341 3.99 6.40 -4.27
C ALA A 341 4.35 5.35 -3.20
N HIS A 342 5.60 4.87 -3.17
CA HIS A 342 6.09 3.82 -2.26
C HIS A 342 7.03 4.35 -1.17
N GLU A 343 7.93 5.27 -1.51
CA GLU A 343 9.08 5.69 -0.71
C GLU A 343 8.82 6.96 0.13
N ALA A 344 7.72 6.97 0.90
CA ALA A 344 7.25 8.15 1.64
C ALA A 344 8.29 8.80 2.58
N ASN A 345 9.21 8.01 3.12
CA ASN A 345 10.29 8.47 3.99
C ASN A 345 11.30 9.40 3.27
N TYR A 346 11.40 9.30 1.94
CA TYR A 346 12.34 10.07 1.13
C TYR A 346 11.72 11.31 0.46
N HIS A 347 10.41 11.59 0.64
CA HIS A 347 9.74 12.75 0.03
C HIS A 347 10.48 14.08 0.24
N LYS A 348 10.95 14.38 1.46
CA LYS A 348 11.71 15.61 1.72
C LYS A 348 13.01 15.66 0.93
N LEU A 349 13.71 14.54 0.82
CA LEU A 349 14.97 14.41 0.10
C LEU A 349 14.78 14.54 -1.42
N TYR A 350 13.69 13.97 -1.95
CA TYR A 350 13.29 14.18 -3.35
C TYR A 350 12.89 15.63 -3.63
N CYS A 351 12.20 16.32 -2.70
CA CYS A 351 11.91 17.75 -2.83
C CYS A 351 13.20 18.56 -2.93
N SER A 352 14.15 18.35 -2.02
CA SER A 352 15.48 18.98 -2.06
C SER A 352 16.24 18.68 -3.36
N LEU A 353 16.10 17.47 -3.92
CA LEU A 353 16.69 17.10 -5.21
C LEU A 353 16.07 17.90 -6.37
N ILE A 354 14.75 18.02 -6.42
CA ILE A 354 14.04 18.78 -7.46
C ILE A 354 14.34 20.28 -7.34
N ASP A 355 14.42 20.80 -6.11
CA ASP A 355 14.77 22.20 -5.84
C ASP A 355 16.24 22.48 -6.21
N ALA A 356 17.17 21.54 -5.96
CA ALA A 356 18.56 21.63 -6.41
C ALA A 356 18.71 21.46 -7.93
N MET A 357 17.86 20.67 -8.59
CA MET A 357 17.80 20.60 -10.05
C MET A 357 17.30 21.92 -10.66
N ASN A 358 16.47 22.70 -9.94
CA ASN A 358 15.96 24.01 -10.33
C ASN A 358 15.51 24.07 -11.81
N ASP A 359 14.45 23.33 -12.12
CA ASP A 359 13.87 23.24 -13.47
C ASP A 359 12.34 23.45 -13.39
N LYS A 360 11.83 24.43 -14.16
CA LYS A 360 10.41 24.80 -14.16
C LYS A 360 9.52 23.71 -14.76
N GLU A 361 9.94 23.11 -15.87
CA GLU A 361 9.14 22.14 -16.62
C GLU A 361 9.09 20.81 -15.88
N LEU A 362 10.20 20.38 -15.26
CA LEU A 362 10.21 19.23 -14.36
C LEU A 362 9.26 19.41 -13.16
N ASN A 363 9.26 20.58 -12.52
CA ASN A 363 8.31 20.86 -11.43
C ASN A 363 6.85 20.84 -11.92
N ARG A 364 6.57 21.37 -13.12
CA ARG A 364 5.22 21.36 -13.71
C ARG A 364 4.75 19.95 -14.04
N GLN A 365 5.62 19.14 -14.64
CA GLN A 365 5.32 17.75 -15.02
C GLN A 365 5.16 16.83 -13.80
N LEU A 366 6.02 16.95 -12.79
CA LEU A 366 5.86 16.21 -11.52
C LEU A 366 4.52 16.52 -10.83
N LEU A 367 4.08 17.78 -10.85
CA LEU A 367 2.77 18.16 -10.30
C LEU A 367 1.63 17.56 -11.14
N ALA A 368 1.67 17.72 -12.47
CA ALA A 368 0.64 17.19 -13.38
C ALA A 368 0.50 15.65 -13.27
N VAL A 369 1.61 14.93 -13.24
CA VAL A 369 1.65 13.48 -13.06
C VAL A 369 1.14 13.07 -11.66
N THR A 370 1.46 13.84 -10.61
CA THR A 370 0.90 13.61 -9.27
C THR A 370 -0.63 13.73 -9.28
N HIS A 371 -1.19 14.75 -9.97
CA HIS A 371 -2.64 14.90 -10.14
C HIS A 371 -3.28 13.83 -11.04
N TRP A 372 -2.56 13.28 -12.03
CA TRP A 372 -2.99 12.11 -12.80
C TRP A 372 -3.06 10.86 -11.90
N ALA A 373 -2.00 10.56 -11.14
CA ALA A 373 -1.92 9.39 -10.26
C ALA A 373 -2.97 9.43 -9.13
N LEU A 374 -3.20 10.60 -8.55
CA LEU A 374 -4.25 10.80 -7.54
C LEU A 374 -5.66 10.58 -8.13
N ARG A 375 -5.96 11.12 -9.33
CA ARG A 375 -7.25 10.89 -10.00
C ARG A 375 -7.46 9.41 -10.34
N LEU A 376 -6.43 8.71 -10.80
CA LEU A 376 -6.49 7.27 -11.10
C LEU A 376 -6.83 6.44 -9.86
N LEU A 377 -6.19 6.71 -8.72
CA LEU A 377 -6.49 6.02 -7.46
C LEU A 377 -7.87 6.41 -6.88
N LEU A 378 -8.29 7.68 -6.97
CA LEU A 378 -9.59 8.15 -6.50
C LEU A 378 -10.77 7.68 -7.38
N ALA A 379 -10.51 7.30 -8.63
CA ALA A 379 -11.49 6.65 -9.50
C ALA A 379 -11.67 5.15 -9.17
N SER A 380 -10.69 4.51 -8.53
CA SER A 380 -10.69 3.05 -8.32
C SER A 380 -11.40 2.62 -7.03
N ASP A 381 -12.48 1.84 -7.15
CA ASP A 381 -13.20 1.30 -5.99
C ASP A 381 -12.43 0.19 -5.25
N ARG A 382 -11.27 -0.27 -5.78
CA ARG A 382 -10.32 -1.09 -5.02
C ARG A 382 -9.91 -0.42 -3.71
N ILE A 383 -9.83 0.91 -3.69
CA ILE A 383 -9.35 1.70 -2.56
C ILE A 383 -10.22 1.56 -1.28
N ILE A 384 -11.43 1.00 -1.39
CA ILE A 384 -12.27 0.63 -0.25
C ILE A 384 -11.69 -0.58 0.49
N ARG A 385 -11.15 -1.55 -0.26
CA ARG A 385 -10.78 -2.89 0.23
C ARG A 385 -9.27 -3.02 0.40
N ASP A 386 -8.51 -2.58 -0.61
CA ASP A 386 -7.06 -2.72 -0.69
C ASP A 386 -6.35 -1.75 0.28
N SER A 387 -5.43 -2.27 1.11
CA SER A 387 -4.58 -1.47 2.01
C SER A 387 -3.43 -0.78 1.29
N ASN A 388 -3.02 -1.31 0.14
CA ASN A 388 -1.88 -0.84 -0.62
C ASN A 388 -2.28 0.41 -1.40
N ASP A 389 -3.37 0.36 -2.17
CA ASP A 389 -3.92 1.53 -2.90
C ASP A 389 -4.20 2.72 -1.95
N ARG A 390 -4.70 2.46 -0.74
CA ARG A 390 -4.86 3.47 0.32
C ARG A 390 -3.53 4.07 0.80
N THR A 391 -2.48 3.27 0.86
CA THR A 391 -1.13 3.71 1.22
C THR A 391 -0.50 4.53 0.10
N LEU A 392 -0.65 4.11 -1.17
CA LEU A 392 -0.19 4.89 -2.33
C LEU A 392 -0.88 6.26 -2.38
N LEU A 393 -2.21 6.32 -2.20
CA LEU A 393 -2.96 7.58 -2.16
C LEU A 393 -2.46 8.49 -1.03
N LYS A 394 -2.34 7.97 0.20
CA LYS A 394 -1.81 8.69 1.36
C LYS A 394 -0.42 9.26 1.11
N ASN A 395 0.47 8.49 0.48
CA ASN A 395 1.82 8.90 0.14
C ASN A 395 1.80 10.03 -0.91
N LEU A 396 1.05 9.86 -2.01
CA LEU A 396 0.87 10.89 -3.03
C LEU A 396 0.21 12.18 -2.49
N GLY A 397 -0.64 12.10 -1.48
CA GLY A 397 -1.17 13.26 -0.76
C GLY A 397 -0.10 14.03 0.03
N SER A 398 0.74 13.30 0.78
CA SER A 398 1.91 13.89 1.46
C SER A 398 2.85 14.57 0.46
N TRP A 399 3.08 13.94 -0.70
CA TRP A 399 3.91 14.48 -1.76
C TRP A 399 3.33 15.75 -2.39
N LEU A 400 2.05 15.71 -2.79
CA LEU A 400 1.36 16.87 -3.36
C LEU A 400 1.43 18.07 -2.41
N GLY A 401 1.23 17.86 -1.10
CA GLY A 401 1.32 18.92 -0.10
C GLY A 401 2.71 19.55 -0.01
N LEU A 402 3.78 18.76 -0.15
CA LEU A 402 5.15 19.25 -0.17
C LEU A 402 5.47 20.02 -1.48
N LEU A 403 4.94 19.60 -2.62
CA LEU A 403 5.06 20.33 -3.88
C LEU A 403 4.26 21.63 -3.92
N THR A 404 3.17 21.72 -3.15
CA THR A 404 2.20 22.85 -3.17
C THR A 404 2.21 23.68 -1.89
N PHE A 405 1.43 23.29 -0.87
CA PHE A 405 1.19 24.08 0.34
C PHE A 405 2.47 24.46 1.07
N ALA A 406 3.42 23.52 1.25
CA ALA A 406 4.70 23.79 1.91
C ALA A 406 5.56 24.83 1.17
N ARG A 407 5.36 24.98 -0.15
CA ARG A 407 5.99 25.97 -1.03
C ARG A 407 5.12 27.22 -1.23
N ASN A 408 4.11 27.42 -0.39
CA ASN A 408 3.10 28.49 -0.44
C ASN A 408 2.31 28.56 -1.76
N LYS A 409 2.15 27.43 -2.48
CA LYS A 409 1.28 27.32 -3.65
C LYS A 409 -0.04 26.61 -3.28
N PRO A 410 -1.20 27.04 -3.79
CA PRO A 410 -2.46 26.33 -3.56
C PRO A 410 -2.55 25.05 -4.40
N VAL A 411 -3.31 24.07 -3.92
CA VAL A 411 -3.88 23.01 -4.78
C VAL A 411 -5.13 23.59 -5.46
N LEU A 412 -5.17 23.62 -6.79
CA LEU A 412 -6.28 24.25 -7.53
C LEU A 412 -7.50 23.31 -7.60
N SER A 413 -8.71 23.86 -7.38
CA SER A 413 -9.96 23.09 -7.45
C SER A 413 -10.20 22.42 -8.80
N LYS A 414 -9.71 23.02 -9.91
CA LYS A 414 -9.74 22.43 -11.26
C LYS A 414 -8.95 21.12 -11.36
N GLU A 415 -7.92 20.95 -10.52
CA GLU A 415 -7.01 19.80 -10.55
C GLU A 415 -7.32 18.79 -9.43
N LEU A 416 -7.86 19.27 -8.29
CA LEU A 416 -8.35 18.45 -7.17
C LEU A 416 -9.24 19.28 -6.21
N GLU A 417 -10.57 19.27 -6.39
CA GLU A 417 -11.47 19.88 -5.40
C GLU A 417 -11.69 18.97 -4.18
N LEU A 418 -10.95 19.24 -3.10
CA LEU A 418 -11.00 18.45 -1.87
C LEU A 418 -12.40 18.31 -1.25
N LYS A 419 -13.24 19.36 -1.32
CA LYS A 419 -14.63 19.31 -0.83
C LYS A 419 -15.47 18.28 -1.58
N GLN A 420 -15.37 18.24 -2.91
CA GLN A 420 -16.07 17.28 -3.74
C GLN A 420 -15.54 15.86 -3.48
N VAL A 421 -14.21 15.69 -3.42
CA VAL A 421 -13.59 14.38 -3.15
C VAL A 421 -14.01 13.81 -1.78
N ILE A 422 -14.13 14.65 -0.74
CA ILE A 422 -14.68 14.24 0.57
C ILE A 422 -16.18 13.88 0.47
N THR A 423 -16.94 14.62 -0.34
CA THR A 423 -18.39 14.43 -0.54
C THR A 423 -18.69 13.12 -1.29
N ASP A 424 -18.02 12.88 -2.41
CA ASP A 424 -18.10 11.62 -3.18
C ASP A 424 -17.68 10.43 -2.31
N ALA A 425 -16.67 10.61 -1.45
CA ALA A 425 -16.19 9.58 -0.54
C ALA A 425 -17.16 9.31 0.62
N TYR A 426 -17.94 10.31 1.05
CA TYR A 426 -19.04 10.12 2.00
C TYR A 426 -20.18 9.32 1.37
N GLN A 427 -20.62 9.69 0.16
CA GLN A 427 -21.73 9.01 -0.52
C GLN A 427 -21.40 7.56 -0.89
N ARG A 428 -20.17 7.28 -1.35
CA ARG A 428 -19.70 5.94 -1.79
C ARG A 428 -18.99 5.13 -0.71
N GLY A 429 -19.02 5.56 0.56
CA GLY A 429 -18.36 4.86 1.67
C GLY A 429 -16.82 4.83 1.64
N ARG A 430 -16.18 5.60 0.74
CA ARG A 430 -14.73 5.62 0.50
C ARG A 430 -13.92 6.47 1.49
N LEU A 431 -14.57 7.05 2.51
CA LEU A 431 -13.94 7.89 3.56
C LEU A 431 -12.71 7.24 4.23
N VAL A 432 -12.69 5.91 4.37
CA VAL A 432 -11.57 5.15 4.97
C VAL A 432 -10.25 5.29 4.19
N ALA A 433 -10.32 5.68 2.91
CA ALA A 433 -9.18 6.02 2.07
C ALA A 433 -8.93 7.54 2.04
N VAL A 434 -10.00 8.31 1.86
CA VAL A 434 -9.92 9.74 1.57
C VAL A 434 -9.56 10.59 2.80
N LEU A 435 -10.04 10.25 4.00
CA LEU A 435 -9.72 11.05 5.19
C LEU A 435 -8.22 10.97 5.59
N PRO A 436 -7.56 9.79 5.61
CA PRO A 436 -6.10 9.72 5.79
C PRO A 436 -5.29 10.44 4.70
N PHE A 437 -5.80 10.47 3.46
CA PHE A 437 -5.19 11.22 2.36
C PHE A 437 -5.29 12.74 2.57
N VAL A 438 -6.48 13.26 2.87
CA VAL A 438 -6.71 14.69 3.18
C VAL A 438 -5.87 15.11 4.38
N ALA A 439 -5.78 14.29 5.43
CA ALA A 439 -4.93 14.53 6.59
C ALA A 439 -3.45 14.71 6.20
N LYS A 440 -2.89 13.80 5.39
CA LYS A 440 -1.48 13.88 4.94
C LYS A 440 -1.21 14.99 3.92
N LEU A 441 -2.20 15.39 3.13
CA LEU A 441 -2.10 16.55 2.26
C LEU A 441 -2.08 17.86 3.07
N LEU A 442 -2.97 17.99 4.07
CA LEU A 442 -3.06 19.18 4.91
C LEU A 442 -1.93 19.28 5.96
N GLU A 443 -1.27 18.17 6.33
CA GLU A 443 -0.05 18.21 7.17
C GLU A 443 1.03 19.13 6.61
N ALA A 444 1.13 19.27 5.28
CA ALA A 444 2.09 20.17 4.62
C ALA A 444 1.76 21.67 4.78
N CYS A 445 0.57 22.02 5.28
CA CYS A 445 0.22 23.39 5.66
C CYS A 445 0.91 23.83 6.97
N LYS A 446 1.42 22.88 7.78
CA LYS A 446 2.03 23.14 9.09
C LYS A 446 3.26 24.05 8.97
N GLY A 447 3.21 25.20 9.64
CA GLY A 447 4.28 26.20 9.61
C GLY A 447 4.23 27.16 8.42
N THR A 448 3.33 26.93 7.45
CA THR A 448 3.05 27.93 6.40
C THR A 448 2.29 29.12 7.02
N ARG A 449 2.57 30.34 6.55
CA ARG A 449 1.79 31.52 6.96
C ARG A 449 0.49 31.65 6.16
N VAL A 450 0.54 31.25 4.88
CA VAL A 450 -0.55 31.39 3.91
C VAL A 450 -1.69 30.41 4.17
N PHE A 451 -1.40 29.12 4.42
CA PHE A 451 -2.39 28.06 4.58
C PHE A 451 -2.62 27.70 6.06
N ASN A 452 -2.76 28.72 6.91
CA ASN A 452 -3.21 28.51 8.29
C ASN A 452 -4.73 28.18 8.33
N ALA A 453 -5.26 27.81 9.50
CA ALA A 453 -6.65 27.37 9.66
C ALA A 453 -7.69 28.37 9.11
N HIS A 454 -7.44 29.68 9.23
CA HIS A 454 -8.35 30.75 8.79
C HIS A 454 -8.25 31.05 7.28
N ASN A 455 -7.36 30.39 6.54
CA ASN A 455 -7.34 30.50 5.08
C ASN A 455 -8.67 29.96 4.51
N PRO A 456 -9.41 30.69 3.66
CA PRO A 456 -10.74 30.27 3.20
C PRO A 456 -10.79 28.89 2.54
N MET A 457 -9.73 28.44 1.86
CA MET A 457 -9.67 27.09 1.29
C MET A 457 -9.55 26.02 2.37
N VAL A 458 -8.68 26.24 3.36
CA VAL A 458 -8.44 25.32 4.48
C VAL A 458 -9.67 25.29 5.39
N ALA A 459 -10.19 26.46 5.76
CA ALA A 459 -11.39 26.62 6.57
C ALA A 459 -12.61 25.92 5.95
N GLY A 460 -12.81 26.05 4.63
CA GLY A 460 -13.89 25.36 3.92
C GLY A 460 -13.78 23.83 3.92
N VAL A 461 -12.57 23.28 4.02
CA VAL A 461 -12.36 21.84 4.23
C VAL A 461 -12.55 21.47 5.70
N LEU A 462 -12.02 22.24 6.64
CA LEU A 462 -12.18 22.00 8.08
C LEU A 462 -13.66 22.00 8.51
N SER A 463 -14.48 22.96 8.07
CA SER A 463 -15.93 22.97 8.36
C SER A 463 -16.68 21.75 7.79
N LEU A 464 -16.24 21.21 6.64
CA LEU A 464 -16.80 19.97 6.08
C LEU A 464 -16.38 18.72 6.87
N LEU A 465 -15.15 18.71 7.37
CA LEU A 465 -14.67 17.66 8.29
C LEU A 465 -15.35 17.75 9.67
N ALA A 466 -15.71 18.94 10.15
CA ALA A 466 -16.52 19.13 11.35
C ALA A 466 -17.95 18.58 11.15
N GLU A 467 -18.60 18.83 10.00
CA GLU A 467 -19.89 18.22 9.67
C GLU A 467 -19.83 16.68 9.68
N LEU A 468 -18.78 16.08 9.09
CA LEU A 468 -18.55 14.64 9.18
C LEU A 468 -18.38 14.15 10.61
N HIS A 469 -17.62 14.87 11.44
CA HIS A 469 -17.33 14.49 12.82
C HIS A 469 -18.57 14.49 13.73
N GLU A 470 -19.55 15.37 13.48
CA GLU A 470 -20.84 15.33 14.19
C GLU A 470 -21.77 14.17 13.79
N MET A 471 -21.45 13.42 12.73
CA MET A 471 -22.36 12.39 12.22
C MET A 471 -22.46 11.17 13.13
N LYS A 472 -23.71 10.84 13.49
CA LYS A 472 -24.04 9.57 14.15
C LYS A 472 -23.54 8.39 13.32
N CYS A 473 -22.94 7.41 14.01
CA CYS A 473 -22.35 6.20 13.44
C CYS A 473 -21.14 6.42 12.49
N LEU A 474 -20.40 7.52 12.61
CA LEU A 474 -19.07 7.61 12.01
C LEU A 474 -18.12 6.56 12.62
N LYS A 475 -17.37 5.83 11.78
CA LYS A 475 -16.39 4.84 12.25
C LYS A 475 -15.23 5.52 12.99
N VAL A 476 -14.76 4.93 14.10
CA VAL A 476 -13.71 5.50 14.97
C VAL A 476 -12.45 5.91 14.19
N ASN A 477 -11.98 5.08 13.26
CA ASN A 477 -10.81 5.39 12.42
C ASN A 477 -10.99 6.66 11.56
N ASN A 478 -12.23 6.95 11.14
CA ASN A 478 -12.54 8.16 10.37
C ASN A 478 -12.58 9.40 11.30
N ALA A 479 -13.16 9.26 12.50
CA ALA A 479 -13.17 10.32 13.51
C ALA A 479 -11.73 10.70 13.92
N PHE A 480 -10.88 9.71 14.21
CA PHE A 480 -9.47 9.92 14.54
C PHE A 480 -8.68 10.59 13.39
N ALA A 481 -8.95 10.25 12.13
CA ALA A 481 -8.34 10.92 10.98
C ALA A 481 -8.75 12.41 10.88
N ILE A 482 -9.99 12.75 11.26
CA ILE A 482 -10.45 14.13 11.35
C ILE A 482 -9.76 14.85 12.53
N GLU A 483 -9.78 14.29 13.73
CA GLU A 483 -9.09 14.86 14.90
C GLU A 483 -7.60 15.11 14.63
N LEU A 484 -6.91 14.17 13.98
CA LEU A 484 -5.51 14.32 13.57
C LEU A 484 -5.32 15.48 12.59
N THR A 485 -6.25 15.66 11.64
CA THR A 485 -6.23 16.79 10.69
C THR A 485 -6.38 18.13 11.42
N PHE A 486 -7.32 18.25 12.35
CA PHE A 486 -7.49 19.44 13.18
C PHE A 486 -6.28 19.72 14.08
N LYS A 487 -5.63 18.67 14.60
CA LYS A 487 -4.40 18.76 15.40
C LYS A 487 -3.20 19.31 14.63
N VAL A 488 -3.16 19.21 13.29
CA VAL A 488 -2.14 19.90 12.45
C VAL A 488 -2.16 21.41 12.68
N PHE A 489 -3.36 21.97 12.83
CA PHE A 489 -3.60 23.40 12.96
C PHE A 489 -3.69 23.90 14.40
N GLY A 490 -3.61 23.00 15.39
CA GLY A 490 -3.82 23.34 16.81
C GLY A 490 -5.27 23.74 17.11
N GLN A 491 -6.24 22.99 16.55
CA GLN A 491 -7.68 23.25 16.65
C GLN A 491 -8.43 21.99 17.10
N SER A 492 -9.67 22.13 17.58
CA SER A 492 -10.60 21.02 17.83
C SER A 492 -11.73 20.98 16.80
N PRO A 493 -12.17 19.79 16.32
CA PRO A 493 -13.35 19.68 15.45
C PRO A 493 -14.62 20.28 16.07
N LYS A 494 -14.71 20.34 17.41
CA LYS A 494 -15.87 20.82 18.17
C LYS A 494 -15.96 22.34 18.31
N GLU A 495 -14.87 23.05 18.01
CA GLU A 495 -14.80 24.52 18.06
C GLU A 495 -15.23 25.16 16.73
N TRP A 496 -15.43 24.34 15.69
CA TRP A 496 -15.65 24.75 14.32
C TRP A 496 -17.12 24.65 13.93
N LYS A 497 -17.63 25.67 13.24
CA LYS A 497 -18.98 25.62 12.68
C LYS A 497 -19.01 24.56 11.56
N PRO A 498 -19.86 23.52 11.65
CA PRO A 498 -20.03 22.54 10.58
C PRO A 498 -20.73 23.18 9.37
N THR A 499 -20.54 22.58 8.20
CA THR A 499 -21.43 22.79 7.04
C THR A 499 -22.75 22.01 7.21
N ASP A 500 -23.69 22.23 6.28
CA ASP A 500 -24.93 21.46 6.11
C ASP A 500 -24.97 20.76 4.73
N THR A 501 -23.80 20.46 4.16
CA THR A 501 -23.61 19.96 2.80
C THR A 501 -23.91 18.47 2.68
N LEU A 502 -23.50 17.68 3.67
CA LEU A 502 -23.56 16.22 3.66
C LEU A 502 -24.84 15.69 4.32
N ARG A 503 -25.43 16.47 5.25
CA ARG A 503 -26.75 16.22 5.87
C ARG A 503 -27.88 16.11 4.83
N GLN A 504 -27.73 16.75 3.67
CA GLN A 504 -28.72 16.75 2.58
C GLN A 504 -28.52 15.60 1.57
N LEU A 505 -27.43 14.83 1.67
CA LEU A 505 -27.06 13.83 0.67
C LEU A 505 -27.46 12.41 1.08
N THR A 506 -28.15 11.73 0.17
CA THR A 506 -28.40 10.29 0.27
C THR A 506 -27.08 9.53 0.15
N ARG A 507 -26.86 8.54 1.02
CA ARG A 507 -25.76 7.58 0.89
C ARG A 507 -26.17 6.50 -0.10
N GLU A 508 -25.26 6.14 -1.00
CA GLU A 508 -25.38 4.93 -1.80
C GLU A 508 -25.20 3.72 -0.85
N ARG A 509 -25.94 2.63 -1.08
CA ARG A 509 -26.00 1.45 -0.18
C ARG A 509 -25.08 0.32 -0.66
#